data_AF-A0A965D310-F1
#
_entry.id   AF-A0A965D310-F1
#
_cell.length_a   1.000
_cell.length_b   1.000
_cell.length_c   1.000
_cell.angle_alpha   90.00
_cell.angle_beta   90.00
_cell.angle_gamma   90.00
#
_symmetry.space_group_name_H-M   'P 1'
#
loop_
_entity.id
_entity.type
_entity.pdbx_description
1 polymer ?
#
loop_
_entity_poly.entity_id
_entity_poly.type
_entity_poly.pdbx_seq_one_letter_code
_entity_poly.pdbx_strand_id
1 'polypeptide(L)'
;MDQTKEAFPRVNHNVALARGFNVLSMDGPGQGSSNLQKIRAVGDNYERAGAAVISWLRKRKEVNARKIAIYGISMGSYWSLRLASYDRRIAAVASATACFNPNNTIFTQSSPRFKQMFMYMAGYKDEEKFDREVAQPMTVRGHLDKIQCPTLLATGEFDPLCPLEDAIEAYDELKSPKEMWVFENQYHPQRSLSNLGSLANHEYVVDWLHDVLVGNGLSKRHKRIAYIKESGDGPWGNCEWKPTVRAGQAYF
;
A
#
# COMPACT_ATOMS: atom_id res chain seq x y z
N MET A 1 -2.26 10.62 3.42
CA MET A 1 -1.12 11.04 2.57
C MET A 1 0.03 11.56 3.42
N ASP A 2 -0.22 12.56 4.27
CA ASP A 2 0.71 13.21 5.21
C ASP A 2 0.68 12.62 6.63
N GLN A 3 0.27 11.35 6.76
CA GLN A 3 0.24 10.67 8.06
C GLN A 3 1.64 10.64 8.69
N THR A 4 1.71 10.85 10.01
CA THR A 4 2.95 10.73 10.77
C THR A 4 3.10 9.32 11.35
N LYS A 5 4.31 8.96 11.77
CA LYS A 5 4.65 7.67 12.38
C LYS A 5 3.82 7.31 13.61
N GLU A 6 3.25 8.29 14.31
CA GLU A 6 2.38 8.09 15.48
C GLU A 6 0.94 7.69 15.11
N ALA A 7 0.51 7.90 13.85
CA ALA A 7 -0.85 7.60 13.43
C ALA A 7 -1.10 6.09 13.31
N PHE A 8 -0.11 5.33 12.84
CA PHE A 8 -0.18 3.88 12.72
C PHE A 8 1.22 3.23 12.82
N PRO A 9 1.34 2.05 13.47
CA PRO A 9 0.30 1.39 14.27
C PRO A 9 0.01 2.14 15.58
N ARG A 10 -1.17 1.91 16.15
CA ARG A 10 -1.55 2.53 17.43
C ARG A 10 -0.73 1.93 18.57
N VAL A 11 -0.25 2.77 19.49
CA VAL A 11 0.57 2.33 20.64
C VAL A 11 -0.21 1.40 21.57
N ASN A 12 -1.51 1.67 21.78
CA ASN A 12 -2.36 0.88 22.66
C ASN A 12 -2.89 -0.42 22.02
N HIS A 13 -2.85 -0.52 20.69
CA HIS A 13 -3.32 -1.68 19.93
C HIS A 13 -2.50 -1.83 18.65
N ASN A 14 -1.32 -2.42 18.79
CA ASN A 14 -0.42 -2.65 17.68
C ASN A 14 -0.66 -4.04 17.08
N VAL A 15 -1.38 -4.05 15.97
CA VAL A 15 -1.83 -5.25 15.26
C VAL A 15 -0.69 -6.21 14.85
N ALA A 16 0.52 -5.68 14.64
CA ALA A 16 1.68 -6.45 14.22
C ALA A 16 2.46 -7.02 15.41
N LEU A 17 2.55 -6.28 16.53
CA LEU A 17 3.17 -6.82 17.76
C LEU A 17 2.40 -8.04 18.27
N ALA A 18 1.07 -8.02 18.20
CA ALA A 18 0.22 -9.14 18.60
C ALA A 18 0.48 -10.44 17.80
N ARG A 19 1.10 -10.31 16.61
CA ARG A 19 1.47 -11.42 15.70
C ARG A 19 2.97 -11.70 15.68
N GLY A 20 3.72 -11.17 16.65
CA GLY A 20 5.14 -11.45 16.81
C GLY A 20 6.08 -10.69 15.87
N PHE A 21 5.60 -9.63 15.21
CA PHE A 21 6.47 -8.77 14.39
C PHE A 21 7.19 -7.73 15.25
N ASN A 22 8.46 -7.46 14.94
CA ASN A 22 9.06 -6.17 15.28
C ASN A 22 8.52 -5.11 14.32
N VAL A 23 8.18 -3.92 14.83
CA VAL A 23 7.63 -2.84 14.00
C VAL A 23 8.53 -1.61 14.03
N LEU A 24 8.76 -1.05 12.84
CA LEU A 24 9.37 0.27 12.66
C LEU A 24 8.43 1.12 11.81
N SER A 25 8.03 2.27 12.36
CA SER A 25 7.29 3.31 11.65
C SER A 25 8.20 4.53 11.49
N MET A 26 8.14 5.20 10.34
CA MET A 26 9.01 6.34 10.02
C MET A 26 8.19 7.51 9.48
N ASP A 27 8.63 8.73 9.79
CA ASP A 27 8.24 9.91 9.01
C ASP A 27 9.12 9.95 7.76
N GLY A 28 8.59 9.48 6.63
CA GLY A 28 9.32 9.52 5.35
C GLY A 28 9.46 10.94 4.79
N PRO A 29 10.15 11.12 3.65
CA PRO A 29 10.18 12.41 2.95
C PRO A 29 8.78 13.00 2.76
N GLY A 30 8.62 14.28 3.09
CA GLY A 30 7.35 15.00 3.02
C GLY A 30 6.38 14.73 4.18
N GLN A 31 6.69 13.83 5.12
CA GLN A 31 5.83 13.53 6.26
C GLN A 31 6.38 14.05 7.59
N GLY A 32 5.47 14.38 8.53
CA GLY A 32 5.78 14.65 9.93
C GLY A 32 7.05 15.47 10.18
N SER A 33 7.93 14.96 11.04
CA SER A 33 9.18 15.63 11.40
C SER A 33 10.16 15.78 10.23
N SER A 34 10.10 14.92 9.22
CA SER A 34 10.92 15.02 8.01
C SER A 34 10.54 16.26 7.20
N ASN A 35 9.24 16.52 7.03
CA ASN A 35 8.77 17.70 6.31
C ASN A 35 9.08 19.01 7.04
N LEU A 36 8.98 19.01 8.38
CA LEU A 36 9.39 20.16 9.21
C LEU A 36 10.88 20.49 9.04
N GLN A 37 11.71 19.47 8.85
CA GLN A 37 13.13 19.60 8.53
C GLN A 37 13.40 19.87 7.03
N LYS A 38 12.36 20.14 6.25
CA LYS A 38 12.42 20.42 4.80
C LYS A 38 12.93 19.24 3.97
N ILE A 39 12.84 18.01 4.47
CA ILE A 39 13.01 16.79 3.68
C ILE A 39 11.70 16.57 2.93
N ARG A 40 11.62 17.03 1.69
CA ARG A 40 10.40 17.05 0.86
C ARG A 40 10.15 15.74 0.13
N ALA A 41 8.91 15.40 -0.17
CA ALA A 41 8.55 14.25 -1.01
C ALA A 41 8.74 14.59 -2.50
N VAL A 42 9.83 14.14 -3.12
CA VAL A 42 10.15 14.40 -4.53
C VAL A 42 10.97 13.24 -5.12
N GLY A 43 10.74 12.92 -6.40
CA GLY A 43 11.49 11.88 -7.10
C GLY A 43 11.44 10.52 -6.39
N ASP A 44 12.59 9.86 -6.28
CA ASP A 44 12.77 8.51 -5.72
C ASP A 44 13.19 8.51 -4.24
N ASN A 45 13.11 9.67 -3.56
CA ASN A 45 13.73 9.81 -2.26
C ASN A 45 13.03 9.01 -1.15
N TYR A 46 11.76 8.65 -1.35
CA TYR A 46 11.01 7.81 -0.42
C TYR A 46 11.49 6.35 -0.49
N GLU A 47 11.72 5.83 -1.69
CA GLU A 47 12.32 4.53 -1.93
C GLU A 47 13.72 4.45 -1.33
N ARG A 48 14.54 5.50 -1.51
CA ARG A 48 15.87 5.61 -0.91
C ARG A 48 15.82 5.61 0.62
N ALA A 49 14.88 6.34 1.22
CA ALA A 49 14.68 6.35 2.67
C ALA A 49 14.28 4.97 3.20
N GLY A 50 13.33 4.30 2.54
CA GLY A 50 12.94 2.94 2.85
C GLY A 50 14.08 1.93 2.73
N ALA A 51 14.89 2.01 1.67
CA ALA A 51 16.06 1.17 1.48
C ALA A 51 17.13 1.40 2.57
N ALA A 52 17.27 2.62 3.07
CA ALA A 52 18.14 2.93 4.22
C ALA A 52 17.61 2.27 5.50
N VAL A 53 16.30 2.33 5.76
CA VAL A 53 15.64 1.62 6.87
C VAL A 53 15.85 0.12 6.78
N ILE A 54 15.66 -0.50 5.61
CA ILE A 54 15.92 -1.93 5.40
C ILE A 54 17.38 -2.27 5.70
N SER A 55 18.32 -1.43 5.26
CA SER A 55 19.76 -1.62 5.53
C SER A 55 20.08 -1.55 7.02
N TRP A 56 19.40 -0.68 7.77
CA TRP A 56 19.53 -0.57 9.21
C TRP A 56 18.93 -1.79 9.92
N LEU A 57 17.71 -2.19 9.55
CA LEU A 57 17.00 -3.35 10.12
C LEU A 57 17.82 -4.65 9.96
N ARG A 58 18.44 -4.87 8.80
CA ARG A 58 19.25 -6.07 8.53
C ARG A 58 20.50 -6.19 9.42
N LYS A 59 20.93 -5.12 10.08
CA LYS A 59 22.08 -5.13 11.01
C LYS A 59 21.66 -5.39 12.47
N ARG A 60 20.37 -5.48 12.75
CA ARG A 60 19.83 -5.69 14.10
C ARG A 60 19.82 -7.17 14.43
N LYS A 61 20.37 -7.55 15.58
CA LYS A 61 20.43 -8.95 16.03
C LYS A 61 19.04 -9.53 16.31
N GLU A 62 18.11 -8.66 16.69
CA GLU A 62 16.71 -8.97 16.98
C GLU A 62 15.82 -9.08 15.73
N VAL A 63 16.35 -8.78 14.53
CA VAL A 63 15.60 -8.82 13.26
C VAL A 63 16.10 -9.96 12.38
N ASN A 64 15.17 -10.81 11.94
CA ASN A 64 15.48 -11.76 10.88
C ASN A 64 15.57 -11.04 9.52
N ALA A 65 16.80 -10.83 9.04
CA ALA A 65 17.08 -10.13 7.79
C ALA A 65 16.44 -10.76 6.54
N ARG A 66 15.93 -12.00 6.61
CA ARG A 66 15.23 -12.67 5.50
C ARG A 66 13.70 -12.55 5.58
N LYS A 67 13.15 -11.95 6.64
CA LYS A 67 11.70 -11.84 6.88
C LYS A 67 11.26 -10.38 7.11
N ILE A 68 11.82 -9.44 6.35
CA ILE A 68 11.44 -8.03 6.40
C ILE A 68 10.29 -7.82 5.42
N ALA A 69 9.15 -7.33 5.90
CA ALA A 69 8.02 -6.93 5.05
C ALA A 69 7.70 -5.45 5.17
N ILE A 70 6.95 -4.96 4.20
CA ILE A 70 6.40 -3.60 4.19
C ILE A 70 4.89 -3.68 4.23
N TYR A 71 4.30 -2.83 5.06
CA TYR A 71 2.87 -2.55 5.01
C TYR A 71 2.63 -1.08 4.68
N GLY A 72 2.00 -0.81 3.54
CA GLY A 72 1.60 0.53 3.11
C GLY A 72 0.10 0.76 3.21
N ILE A 73 -0.31 1.90 3.75
CA ILE A 73 -1.73 2.29 3.92
C ILE A 73 -1.98 3.61 3.18
N SER A 74 -3.08 3.75 2.45
CA SER A 74 -3.41 4.99 1.71
C SER A 74 -2.26 5.34 0.75
N MET A 75 -1.75 6.58 0.75
CA MET A 75 -0.56 6.92 -0.06
C MET A 75 0.68 6.06 0.28
N GLY A 76 0.74 5.51 1.50
CA GLY A 76 1.74 4.50 1.85
C GLY A 76 1.70 3.27 0.95
N SER A 77 0.54 2.95 0.34
CA SER A 77 0.39 1.84 -0.61
C SER A 77 1.10 2.08 -1.94
N TYR A 78 1.16 3.32 -2.42
CA TYR A 78 2.05 3.70 -3.53
C TYR A 78 3.50 3.48 -3.13
N TRP A 79 3.94 4.08 -2.01
CA TRP A 79 5.34 4.02 -1.58
C TRP A 79 5.81 2.61 -1.23
N SER A 80 4.95 1.74 -0.68
CA SER A 80 5.30 0.34 -0.39
C SER A 80 5.56 -0.45 -1.67
N LEU A 81 4.72 -0.28 -2.69
CA LEU A 81 4.91 -0.93 -4.00
C LEU A 81 6.15 -0.40 -4.71
N ARG A 82 6.33 0.92 -4.71
CA ARG A 82 7.53 1.58 -5.24
C ARG A 82 8.80 1.07 -4.56
N LEU A 83 8.83 1.03 -3.23
CA LEU A 83 9.96 0.52 -2.47
C LEU A 83 10.23 -0.97 -2.76
N ALA A 84 9.18 -1.80 -2.85
CA ALA A 84 9.31 -3.21 -3.21
C ALA A 84 9.84 -3.42 -4.65
N SER A 85 9.54 -2.50 -5.57
CA SER A 85 10.09 -2.53 -6.93
C SER A 85 11.55 -2.07 -6.98
N TYR A 86 11.95 -1.20 -6.05
CA TYR A 86 13.27 -0.60 -5.95
C TYR A 86 14.28 -1.51 -5.20
N ASP A 87 13.84 -2.19 -4.14
CA ASP A 87 14.70 -2.96 -3.24
C ASP A 87 14.31 -4.44 -3.13
N ARG A 88 15.11 -5.32 -3.72
CA ARG A 88 14.82 -6.77 -3.76
C ARG A 88 15.05 -7.50 -2.43
N ARG A 89 15.39 -6.81 -1.34
CA ARG A 89 15.63 -7.42 -0.02
C ARG A 89 14.36 -7.68 0.78
N ILE A 90 13.21 -7.19 0.31
CA ILE A 90 11.91 -7.32 0.98
C ILE A 90 11.35 -8.72 0.73
N ALA A 91 10.85 -9.36 1.78
CA ALA A 91 10.34 -10.73 1.76
C ALA A 91 8.84 -10.80 1.43
N ALA A 92 8.06 -9.76 1.73
CA ALA A 92 6.66 -9.61 1.33
C ALA A 92 6.25 -8.13 1.38
N VAL A 93 5.28 -7.73 0.57
CA VAL A 93 4.68 -6.39 0.60
C VAL A 93 3.16 -6.50 0.64
N ALA A 94 2.54 -5.73 1.53
CA ALA A 94 1.10 -5.54 1.56
C ALA A 94 0.77 -4.05 1.41
N SER A 95 -0.25 -3.77 0.60
CA SER A 95 -0.69 -2.43 0.24
C SER A 95 -2.20 -2.35 0.40
N ALA A 96 -2.68 -1.63 1.41
CA ALA A 96 -4.10 -1.58 1.77
C ALA A 96 -4.66 -0.16 1.78
N THR A 97 -6.00 -0.06 1.71
CA THR A 97 -6.72 1.22 1.58
C THR A 97 -6.16 1.99 0.40
N ALA A 98 -6.40 1.47 -0.79
CA ALA A 98 -5.56 1.69 -1.95
C ALA A 98 -5.41 3.17 -2.37
N CYS A 99 -4.20 3.53 -2.75
CA CYS A 99 -3.85 4.73 -3.49
C CYS A 99 -2.58 4.40 -4.28
N PHE A 100 -2.70 3.46 -5.24
CA PHE A 100 -1.54 2.96 -5.99
C PHE A 100 -1.06 3.96 -7.05
N ASN A 101 -1.95 4.86 -7.48
CA ASN A 101 -1.68 5.97 -8.39
C ASN A 101 -1.09 5.61 -9.78
N PRO A 102 -1.60 4.60 -10.52
CA PRO A 102 -1.14 4.34 -11.88
C PRO A 102 -1.50 5.48 -12.86
N ASN A 103 -2.65 6.14 -12.62
CA ASN A 103 -3.27 7.12 -13.54
C ASN A 103 -3.33 8.55 -13.00
N ASN A 104 -2.55 8.88 -11.96
CA ASN A 104 -2.55 10.22 -11.36
C ASN A 104 -3.91 10.65 -10.77
N THR A 105 -4.75 9.67 -10.43
CA THR A 105 -6.15 9.84 -10.00
C THR A 105 -6.28 10.76 -8.79
N ILE A 106 -5.38 10.59 -7.80
CA ILE A 106 -5.42 11.39 -6.57
C ILE A 106 -5.20 12.89 -6.78
N PHE A 107 -4.50 13.29 -7.84
CA PHE A 107 -4.23 14.70 -8.14
C PHE A 107 -5.14 15.29 -9.22
N THR A 108 -5.84 14.46 -10.00
CA THR A 108 -6.61 14.93 -11.16
C THR A 108 -8.12 14.71 -11.04
N GLN A 109 -8.57 13.71 -10.27
CA GLN A 109 -9.99 13.34 -10.15
C GLN A 109 -10.51 13.36 -8.72
N SER A 110 -9.65 13.12 -7.73
CA SER A 110 -10.03 13.16 -6.31
C SER A 110 -10.10 14.61 -5.78
N SER A 111 -10.45 14.76 -4.49
CA SER A 111 -10.54 16.08 -3.85
C SER A 111 -9.27 16.94 -4.09
N PRO A 112 -9.41 18.21 -4.52
CA PRO A 112 -8.27 19.13 -4.70
C PRO A 112 -7.41 19.29 -3.45
N ARG A 113 -7.98 19.00 -2.27
CA ARG A 113 -7.24 19.02 -1.00
C ARG A 113 -6.03 18.09 -1.01
N PHE A 114 -6.11 16.95 -1.68
CA PHE A 114 -4.99 16.01 -1.79
C PHE A 114 -3.81 16.62 -2.55
N LYS A 115 -4.07 17.29 -3.68
CA LYS A 115 -3.03 18.00 -4.43
C LYS A 115 -2.41 19.11 -3.59
N GLN A 116 -3.23 19.97 -2.97
CA GLN A 116 -2.74 21.05 -2.12
C GLN A 116 -1.83 20.55 -0.98
N MET A 117 -2.21 19.43 -0.35
CA MET A 117 -1.40 18.84 0.71
C MET A 117 -0.10 18.26 0.18
N PHE A 118 -0.12 17.55 -0.97
CA PHE A 118 1.11 17.02 -1.53
C PHE A 118 2.05 18.14 -2.01
N MET A 119 1.53 19.23 -2.56
CA MET A 119 2.33 20.42 -2.88
C MET A 119 3.09 20.92 -1.65
N TYR A 120 2.45 20.98 -0.48
CA TYR A 120 3.13 21.30 0.78
C TYR A 120 4.20 20.26 1.16
N MET A 121 3.89 18.96 1.03
CA MET A 121 4.85 17.88 1.28
C MET A 121 6.07 17.92 0.35
N ALA A 122 5.86 18.33 -0.90
CA ALA A 122 6.89 18.45 -1.93
C ALA A 122 7.61 19.81 -1.90
N GLY A 123 7.09 20.80 -1.18
CA GLY A 123 7.66 22.16 -1.10
C GLY A 123 7.33 23.05 -2.29
N TYR A 124 6.24 22.80 -3.00
CA TYR A 124 5.78 23.56 -4.17
C TYR A 124 4.67 24.55 -3.78
N LYS A 125 4.69 25.71 -4.43
CA LYS A 125 3.59 26.71 -4.39
C LYS A 125 2.93 26.92 -5.76
N ASP A 126 3.67 26.59 -6.82
CA ASP A 126 3.23 26.65 -8.20
C ASP A 126 2.67 25.28 -8.59
N GLU A 127 1.38 25.26 -8.94
CA GLU A 127 0.64 24.04 -9.26
C GLU A 127 1.08 23.44 -10.59
N GLU A 128 1.33 24.25 -11.62
CA GLU A 128 1.78 23.75 -12.93
C GLU A 128 3.18 23.12 -12.83
N LYS A 129 4.04 23.76 -12.03
CA LYS A 129 5.36 23.22 -11.72
C LYS A 129 5.26 21.91 -10.95
N PHE A 130 4.38 21.84 -9.94
CA PHE A 130 4.12 20.62 -9.19
C PHE A 130 3.60 19.49 -10.10
N ASP A 131 2.65 19.80 -10.97
CA ASP A 131 2.03 18.81 -11.85
C ASP A 131 3.08 18.18 -12.78
N ARG A 132 3.96 19.00 -13.37
CA ARG A 132 5.04 18.53 -14.26
C ARG A 132 6.15 17.77 -13.53
N GLU A 133 6.61 18.27 -12.40
CA GLU A 133 7.83 17.78 -11.74
C GLU A 133 7.57 16.68 -10.71
N VAL A 134 6.34 16.58 -10.19
CA VAL A 134 5.98 15.64 -9.11
C VAL A 134 4.77 14.79 -9.47
N ALA A 135 3.62 15.38 -9.81
CA ALA A 135 2.38 14.62 -9.98
C ALA A 135 2.44 13.64 -11.16
N GLN A 136 2.82 14.12 -12.34
CA GLN A 136 2.92 13.31 -13.56
C GLN A 136 3.90 12.13 -13.47
N PRO A 137 5.13 12.29 -12.95
CA PRO A 137 6.07 11.17 -12.81
C PRO A 137 5.75 10.24 -11.63
N MET A 138 4.86 10.62 -10.71
CA MET A 138 4.51 9.82 -9.54
C MET A 138 3.54 8.70 -9.91
N THR A 139 4.07 7.57 -10.38
CA THR A 139 3.27 6.41 -10.79
C THR A 139 3.91 5.07 -10.43
N VAL A 140 3.07 4.07 -10.17
CA VAL A 140 3.50 2.66 -10.07
C VAL A 140 3.68 2.01 -11.44
N ARG A 141 3.07 2.57 -12.48
CA ARG A 141 3.06 1.99 -13.83
C ARG A 141 4.48 1.82 -14.36
N GLY A 142 4.80 0.63 -14.87
CA GLY A 142 6.12 0.28 -15.42
C GLY A 142 7.18 -0.07 -14.35
N HIS A 143 6.72 -0.38 -13.14
CA HIS A 143 7.59 -0.74 -12.03
C HIS A 143 7.13 -1.96 -11.23
N LEU A 144 5.85 -2.33 -11.28
CA LEU A 144 5.33 -3.44 -10.47
C LEU A 144 5.83 -4.80 -10.96
N ASP A 145 6.20 -4.91 -12.24
CA ASP A 145 6.83 -6.10 -12.81
C ASP A 145 8.22 -6.42 -12.18
N LYS A 146 8.87 -5.43 -11.57
CA LYS A 146 10.17 -5.56 -10.89
C LYS A 146 10.06 -6.13 -9.48
N ILE A 147 8.86 -6.17 -8.89
CA ILE A 147 8.64 -6.74 -7.56
C ILE A 147 8.84 -8.25 -7.62
N GLN A 148 9.65 -8.80 -6.69
CA GLN A 148 10.05 -10.21 -6.68
C GLN A 148 9.46 -11.01 -5.51
N CYS A 149 8.80 -10.35 -4.57
CA CYS A 149 8.23 -10.98 -3.37
C CYS A 149 6.70 -11.09 -3.46
N PRO A 150 6.09 -11.99 -2.66
CA PRO A 150 4.65 -12.02 -2.44
C PRO A 150 4.06 -10.63 -2.21
N THR A 151 3.00 -10.31 -2.95
CA THR A 151 2.36 -8.98 -2.95
C THR A 151 0.86 -9.09 -2.70
N LEU A 152 0.36 -8.39 -1.67
CA LEU A 152 -1.07 -8.22 -1.41
C LEU A 152 -1.51 -6.79 -1.76
N LEU A 153 -2.57 -6.67 -2.55
CA LEU A 153 -3.29 -5.43 -2.81
C LEU A 153 -4.67 -5.50 -2.14
N ALA A 154 -5.02 -4.56 -1.28
CA ALA A 154 -6.33 -4.53 -0.61
C ALA A 154 -7.02 -3.19 -0.84
N THR A 155 -8.18 -3.20 -1.50
CA THR A 155 -8.89 -2.01 -1.94
C THR A 155 -10.37 -2.06 -1.57
N GLY A 156 -10.99 -0.90 -1.38
CA GLY A 156 -12.45 -0.79 -1.42
C GLY A 156 -12.93 -0.83 -2.86
N GLU A 157 -14.09 -1.42 -3.10
CA GLU A 157 -14.74 -1.46 -4.41
C GLU A 157 -14.96 -0.05 -5.00
N PHE A 158 -15.34 0.91 -4.15
CA PHE A 158 -15.64 2.29 -4.54
C PHE A 158 -14.63 3.29 -3.96
N ASP A 159 -13.36 2.90 -3.84
CA ASP A 159 -12.31 3.79 -3.34
C ASP A 159 -12.02 4.94 -4.33
N PRO A 160 -12.33 6.20 -3.98
CA PRO A 160 -12.17 7.32 -4.91
C PRO A 160 -10.72 7.75 -5.15
N LEU A 161 -9.76 7.20 -4.40
CA LEU A 161 -8.32 7.49 -4.56
C LEU A 161 -7.61 6.42 -5.39
N CYS A 162 -8.27 5.28 -5.60
CA CYS A 162 -7.83 4.20 -6.46
C CYS A 162 -9.07 3.48 -7.00
N PRO A 163 -9.70 4.01 -8.08
CA PRO A 163 -10.80 3.35 -8.76
C PRO A 163 -10.47 1.88 -9.04
N LEU A 164 -11.49 1.03 -9.10
CA LEU A 164 -11.26 -0.42 -9.17
C LEU A 164 -10.43 -0.80 -10.39
N GLU A 165 -10.64 -0.15 -11.53
CA GLU A 165 -9.84 -0.32 -12.75
C GLU A 165 -8.35 0.02 -12.58
N ASP A 166 -8.00 1.01 -11.74
CA ASP A 166 -6.62 1.35 -11.39
C ASP A 166 -6.00 0.24 -10.52
N ALA A 167 -6.79 -0.32 -9.59
CA ALA A 167 -6.36 -1.45 -8.77
C ALA A 167 -6.17 -2.73 -9.60
N ILE A 168 -7.08 -3.01 -10.54
CA ILE A 168 -6.94 -4.12 -11.51
C ILE A 168 -5.68 -3.93 -12.36
N GLU A 169 -5.44 -2.72 -12.88
CA GLU A 169 -4.25 -2.41 -13.67
C GLU A 169 -2.96 -2.70 -12.90
N ALA A 170 -2.87 -2.20 -11.66
CA ALA A 170 -1.73 -2.46 -10.79
C ALA A 170 -1.56 -3.96 -10.50
N TYR A 171 -2.66 -4.68 -10.23
CA TYR A 171 -2.63 -6.12 -10.03
C TYR A 171 -2.10 -6.87 -11.26
N ASP A 172 -2.54 -6.52 -12.46
CA ASP A 172 -2.16 -7.21 -13.70
C ASP A 172 -0.69 -7.02 -14.09
N GLU A 173 -0.11 -5.87 -13.75
CA GLU A 173 1.30 -5.59 -13.99
C GLU A 173 2.23 -6.53 -13.19
N LEU A 174 1.87 -6.85 -11.94
CA LEU A 174 2.64 -7.74 -11.06
C LEU A 174 2.93 -9.12 -11.69
N LYS A 175 4.19 -9.55 -11.58
CA LYS A 175 4.67 -10.89 -12.01
C LYS A 175 5.06 -11.81 -10.85
N SER A 176 5.18 -11.28 -9.64
CA SER A 176 5.39 -12.04 -8.40
C SER A 176 4.13 -12.82 -7.99
N PRO A 177 4.25 -13.75 -7.01
CA PRO A 177 3.07 -14.28 -6.32
C PRO A 177 2.21 -13.14 -5.81
N LYS A 178 0.93 -13.12 -6.19
CA LYS A 178 0.08 -11.96 -5.99
C LYS A 178 -1.31 -12.32 -5.54
N GLU A 179 -1.85 -11.47 -4.68
CA GLU A 179 -3.21 -11.56 -4.20
C GLU A 179 -3.83 -10.17 -4.15
N MET A 180 -5.13 -10.09 -4.46
CA MET A 180 -5.89 -8.86 -4.31
C MET A 180 -7.20 -9.11 -3.59
N TRP A 181 -7.53 -8.23 -2.65
CA TRP A 181 -8.79 -8.22 -1.90
C TRP A 181 -9.57 -6.98 -2.28
N VAL A 182 -10.78 -7.19 -2.80
CA VAL A 182 -11.76 -6.14 -3.10
C VAL A 182 -12.86 -6.25 -2.05
N PHE A 183 -13.03 -5.21 -1.24
CA PHE A 183 -14.08 -5.17 -0.22
C PHE A 183 -15.33 -4.50 -0.79
N GLU A 184 -16.44 -5.24 -0.85
CA GLU A 184 -17.74 -4.80 -1.36
C GLU A 184 -18.24 -3.55 -0.64
N ASN A 185 -18.78 -2.60 -1.39
CA ASN A 185 -19.35 -1.34 -0.88
C ASN A 185 -18.39 -0.50 0.00
N GLN A 186 -17.07 -0.74 -0.06
CA GLN A 186 -16.10 0.01 0.74
C GLN A 186 -15.43 1.16 -0.03
N TYR A 187 -15.03 2.18 0.72
CA TYR A 187 -14.46 3.46 0.24
C TYR A 187 -13.10 3.73 0.93
N HIS A 188 -12.67 5.00 0.95
CA HIS A 188 -11.45 5.48 1.61
C HIS A 188 -11.75 6.40 2.82
N PRO A 189 -11.45 6.01 4.07
CA PRO A 189 -10.90 4.73 4.49
C PRO A 189 -11.97 3.62 4.51
N GLN A 190 -11.51 2.37 4.47
CA GLN A 190 -12.36 1.18 4.57
C GLN A 190 -12.92 1.07 5.99
N ARG A 191 -14.21 0.71 6.12
CA ARG A 191 -14.87 0.51 7.41
C ARG A 191 -14.70 -0.93 7.87
N SER A 192 -14.86 -1.15 9.17
CA SER A 192 -14.97 -2.49 9.72
C SER A 192 -16.25 -3.17 9.24
N LEU A 193 -16.14 -4.42 8.78
CA LEU A 193 -17.28 -5.22 8.36
C LEU A 193 -17.80 -6.09 9.52
N SER A 194 -19.12 -6.12 9.72
CA SER A 194 -19.73 -6.83 10.86
C SER A 194 -19.56 -8.34 10.80
N ASN A 195 -19.68 -8.93 9.59
CA ASN A 195 -19.42 -10.34 9.32
C ASN A 195 -17.95 -10.74 9.56
N LEU A 196 -17.04 -9.77 9.58
CA LEU A 196 -15.62 -9.94 9.89
C LEU A 196 -15.32 -9.44 11.30
N GLY A 197 -16.14 -9.84 12.28
CA GLY A 197 -15.91 -9.51 13.69
C GLY A 197 -15.79 -8.01 14.01
N SER A 198 -16.21 -7.13 13.10
CA SER A 198 -16.03 -5.68 13.18
C SER A 198 -14.56 -5.24 13.34
N LEU A 199 -13.61 -6.05 12.88
CA LEU A 199 -12.19 -5.71 12.89
C LEU A 199 -11.83 -4.81 11.70
N ALA A 200 -10.82 -3.98 11.90
CA ALA A 200 -10.26 -3.19 10.81
C ALA A 200 -9.50 -4.09 9.83
N ASN A 201 -9.52 -3.74 8.55
CA ASN A 201 -8.79 -4.47 7.48
C ASN A 201 -7.30 -4.72 7.81
N HIS A 202 -6.68 -3.82 8.60
CA HIS A 202 -5.30 -3.96 9.05
C HIS A 202 -5.01 -5.28 9.78
N GLU A 203 -5.99 -5.83 10.52
CA GLU A 203 -5.81 -7.11 11.23
C GLU A 203 -5.55 -8.25 10.22
N TYR A 204 -6.42 -8.36 9.22
CA TYR A 204 -6.34 -9.40 8.19
C TYR A 204 -5.11 -9.26 7.30
N VAL A 205 -4.74 -8.02 6.97
CA VAL A 205 -3.54 -7.79 6.16
C VAL A 205 -2.29 -8.26 6.90
N VAL A 206 -2.23 -8.08 8.22
CA VAL A 206 -1.09 -8.52 9.02
C VAL A 206 -1.13 -10.02 9.28
N ASP A 207 -2.30 -10.64 9.37
CA ASP A 207 -2.45 -12.11 9.31
C ASP A 207 -1.90 -12.67 7.98
N TRP A 208 -2.23 -12.05 6.85
CA TRP A 208 -1.67 -12.46 5.56
C TRP A 208 -0.14 -12.33 5.53
N LEU A 209 0.41 -11.22 6.04
CA LEU A 209 1.87 -11.07 6.16
C LEU A 209 2.49 -12.15 7.05
N HIS A 210 1.83 -12.51 8.15
CA HIS A 210 2.25 -13.58 9.04
C HIS A 210 2.28 -14.93 8.30
N ASP A 211 1.21 -15.29 7.61
CA ASP A 211 1.11 -16.55 6.86
C ASP A 211 2.16 -16.66 5.75
N VAL A 212 2.42 -15.55 5.06
CA VAL A 212 3.41 -15.48 3.99
C VAL A 212 4.84 -15.65 4.51
N LEU A 213 5.16 -15.03 5.66
CA LEU A 213 6.54 -14.99 6.16
C LEU A 213 6.88 -16.11 7.14
N VAL A 214 5.90 -16.56 7.91
CA VAL A 214 6.06 -17.51 9.02
C VAL A 214 5.35 -18.83 8.71
N GLY A 215 4.20 -18.77 8.06
CA GLY A 215 3.46 -19.94 7.60
C GLY A 215 4.06 -20.59 6.35
N ASN A 216 3.19 -21.15 5.52
CA ASN A 216 3.58 -21.93 4.34
C ASN A 216 4.08 -21.08 3.16
N GLY A 217 3.99 -19.75 3.25
CA GLY A 217 4.25 -18.86 2.12
C GLY A 217 3.19 -18.99 1.01
N LEU A 218 3.43 -18.28 -0.09
CA LEU A 218 2.65 -18.45 -1.32
C LEU A 218 3.42 -19.28 -2.33
N SER A 219 2.69 -20.08 -3.11
CA SER A 219 3.29 -20.76 -4.26
C SER A 219 3.83 -19.73 -5.27
N LYS A 220 4.89 -20.10 -6.01
CA LYS A 220 5.47 -19.21 -7.04
C LYS A 220 4.48 -18.80 -8.15
N ARG A 221 3.39 -19.55 -8.32
CA ARG A 221 2.36 -19.31 -9.33
C ARG A 221 1.07 -18.72 -8.74
N HIS A 222 1.07 -18.37 -7.45
CA HIS A 222 -0.12 -17.85 -6.77
C HIS A 222 -0.60 -16.56 -7.43
N LYS A 223 -1.86 -16.59 -7.87
CA LYS A 223 -2.59 -15.45 -8.44
C LYS A 223 -4.02 -15.58 -7.97
N ARG A 224 -4.45 -14.69 -7.09
CA ARG A 224 -5.80 -14.73 -6.52
C ARG A 224 -6.39 -13.34 -6.46
N ILE A 225 -7.67 -13.23 -6.80
CA ILE A 225 -8.48 -12.07 -6.50
C ILE A 225 -9.68 -12.55 -5.68
N ALA A 226 -9.89 -11.93 -4.54
CA ALA A 226 -10.99 -12.20 -3.63
C ALA A 226 -11.93 -11.00 -3.60
N TYR A 227 -13.22 -11.27 -3.70
CA TYR A 227 -14.27 -10.28 -3.50
C TYR A 227 -14.98 -10.54 -2.18
N ILE A 228 -14.70 -9.69 -1.19
CA ILE A 228 -15.10 -9.85 0.20
C ILE A 228 -16.43 -9.11 0.40
N LYS A 229 -17.51 -9.88 0.46
CA LYS A 229 -18.88 -9.36 0.63
C LYS A 229 -19.16 -8.94 2.06
N GLU A 230 -20.04 -7.96 2.24
CA GLU A 230 -20.46 -7.49 3.57
C GLU A 230 -21.24 -8.55 4.37
N SER A 231 -21.72 -9.60 3.68
CA SER A 231 -22.44 -10.75 4.25
C SER A 231 -21.80 -12.10 3.92
N GLY A 232 -20.55 -12.09 3.41
CA GLY A 232 -19.85 -13.29 2.97
C GLY A 232 -18.74 -13.75 3.91
N ASP A 233 -17.88 -14.62 3.40
CA ASP A 233 -16.67 -15.06 4.08
C ASP A 233 -15.58 -13.98 4.06
N GLY A 234 -14.62 -14.13 4.98
CA GLY A 234 -13.39 -13.35 4.98
C GLY A 234 -12.42 -13.71 3.84
N PRO A 235 -11.24 -13.07 3.80
CA PRO A 235 -10.32 -13.21 2.68
C PRO A 235 -9.80 -14.64 2.45
N TRP A 236 -9.81 -15.52 3.45
CA TRP A 236 -9.40 -16.94 3.31
C TRP A 236 -10.56 -17.90 2.96
N GLY A 237 -11.79 -17.39 2.84
CA GLY A 237 -12.96 -18.20 2.52
C GLY A 237 -13.21 -18.38 1.02
N ASN A 238 -14.42 -18.83 0.68
CA ASN A 238 -14.83 -19.08 -0.70
C ASN A 238 -15.30 -17.77 -1.36
N CYS A 239 -14.34 -16.94 -1.74
CA CYS A 239 -14.57 -15.59 -2.26
C CYS A 239 -13.78 -15.29 -3.54
N GLU A 240 -13.32 -16.32 -4.25
CA GLU A 240 -12.66 -16.19 -5.55
C GLU A 240 -13.52 -15.39 -6.53
N TRP A 241 -12.90 -14.40 -7.15
CA TRP A 241 -13.60 -13.48 -8.03
C TRP A 241 -12.82 -13.22 -9.32
N LYS A 242 -13.57 -13.08 -10.41
CA LYS A 242 -13.04 -12.64 -11.70
C LYS A 242 -13.46 -11.18 -11.91
N PRO A 243 -12.52 -10.26 -12.15
CA PRO A 243 -12.84 -8.86 -12.37
C PRO A 243 -13.86 -8.65 -13.48
N THR A 244 -14.86 -7.83 -13.18
CA THR A 244 -15.89 -7.36 -14.13
C THR A 244 -15.45 -6.10 -14.87
N VAL A 245 -14.35 -5.49 -14.44
CA VAL A 245 -13.73 -4.29 -15.02
C VAL A 245 -12.30 -4.58 -15.47
N ARG A 246 -11.79 -3.76 -16.40
CA ARG A 246 -10.43 -3.82 -16.94
C ARG A 246 -9.75 -2.46 -16.80
N ALA A 247 -8.43 -2.45 -16.89
CA ALA A 247 -7.65 -1.20 -16.95
C ALA A 247 -8.23 -0.25 -18.03
N GLY A 248 -8.45 1.01 -17.65
CA GLY A 248 -9.01 2.05 -18.51
C GLY A 248 -10.52 1.95 -18.78
N GLN A 249 -11.22 0.99 -18.18
CA GLN A 249 -12.68 0.91 -18.22
C GLN A 249 -13.24 1.43 -16.90
N ALA A 250 -14.08 2.46 -16.93
CA ALA A 250 -14.71 2.97 -15.72
C ALA A 250 -15.60 1.90 -15.06
N TYR A 251 -15.44 1.72 -13.74
CA TYR A 251 -16.30 0.87 -12.93
C TYR A 251 -17.53 1.64 -12.41
N PHE A 252 -18.73 1.10 -12.63
CA PHE A 252 -20.02 1.65 -12.19
C PHE A 252 -20.93 0.55 -11.67
#